data_AF-A0A2K5Z383-F1
#
_entry.id   AF-A0A2K5Z383-F1
#
_cell.length_a   1.000
_cell.length_b   1.000
_cell.length_c   1.000
_cell.angle_alpha   90.00
_cell.angle_beta   90.00
_cell.angle_gamma   90.00
#
_symmetry.space_group_name_H-M   'P 1'
#
loop_
_entity.id
_entity.type
_entity.pdbx_description
1 polymer ?
#
loop_
_entity_poly.entity_id
_entity_poly.type
_entity_poly.pdbx_seq_one_letter_code
_entity_poly.pdbx_strand_id
1 'polypeptide(L)'
;MENVQNHACGILVQSFGPIERAVVIVDDRGRSTGKGIVEFASKPAARKAFERCSEGVFLLTTTPRPVIVEPLEQLDDEDGLPEKLAQKNPMYQKERETPPRFAQHGTFEYEYSQRWKSLDEMEKQQREQVEKNMKDAKDKLESEMEDAYHEHQANLLQLRRMEELHNQEMQKRKEMQLRQEEERRRREEEMMIRQHEMEEQMRRQREESYSRMGYIDPRERDMRMGGGGAMNMGDPYGSGGQKFPPLGGGGGIGYEANPGVPPATMSGSMMGSDMRTERFGQGGAGPVGGQGPRGMGPGTPAGYGRGREEYEGPNKKPRF
;
A
#
# COMPACT_ATOMS: atom_id res chain seq x y z
N MET A 1 -27.29 -4.26 4.06
CA MET A 1 -26.10 -4.96 3.51
C MET A 1 -26.21 -6.48 3.65
N GLU A 2 -26.87 -7.01 4.68
CA GLU A 2 -27.09 -8.46 4.92
C GLU A 2 -27.75 -9.24 3.78
N ASN A 3 -28.82 -8.72 3.17
CA ASN A 3 -29.53 -9.44 2.09
C ASN A 3 -28.67 -9.59 0.81
N VAL A 4 -27.60 -8.81 0.67
CA VAL A 4 -26.68 -8.90 -0.47
C VAL A 4 -25.69 -10.07 -0.26
N GLN A 5 -25.31 -10.38 0.98
CA GLN A 5 -24.32 -11.42 1.28
C GLN A 5 -24.82 -12.85 0.97
N ASN A 6 -26.10 -13.15 1.24
CA ASN A 6 -26.70 -14.46 0.95
C ASN A 6 -26.74 -14.77 -0.56
N HIS A 7 -27.26 -13.84 -1.37
CA HIS A 7 -27.29 -14.00 -2.83
C HIS A 7 -25.89 -13.95 -3.45
N ALA A 8 -25.01 -13.06 -2.97
CA ALA A 8 -23.65 -12.94 -3.49
C ALA A 8 -22.81 -14.20 -3.21
N CYS A 9 -22.94 -14.81 -2.03
CA CYS A 9 -22.20 -16.02 -1.68
C CYS A 9 -22.57 -17.19 -2.61
N GLY A 10 -23.87 -17.45 -2.82
CA GLY A 10 -24.32 -18.51 -3.72
C GLY A 10 -23.92 -18.26 -5.18
N ILE A 11 -24.09 -17.04 -5.69
CA ILE A 11 -23.81 -16.72 -7.10
C ILE A 11 -22.31 -16.72 -7.41
N LEU A 12 -21.47 -16.20 -6.51
CA LEU A 12 -20.03 -16.04 -6.77
C LEU A 12 -19.26 -17.35 -6.60
N VAL A 13 -19.69 -18.21 -5.68
CA VAL A 13 -19.06 -19.52 -5.45
C VAL A 13 -19.48 -20.56 -6.49
N GLN A 14 -20.58 -20.32 -7.23
CA GLN A 14 -21.01 -21.17 -8.35
C GLN A 14 -19.95 -21.26 -9.47
N SER A 15 -19.03 -20.29 -9.54
CA SER A 15 -17.87 -20.32 -10.45
C SER A 15 -16.95 -21.54 -10.24
N PHE A 16 -16.95 -22.14 -9.05
CA PHE A 16 -16.14 -23.32 -8.74
C PHE A 16 -16.85 -24.65 -9.07
N GLY A 17 -18.19 -24.64 -9.10
CA GLY A 17 -19.02 -25.81 -9.43
C GLY A 17 -20.47 -25.65 -8.95
N PRO A 18 -21.33 -26.63 -9.24
CA PRO A 18 -22.73 -26.62 -8.81
C PRO A 18 -22.84 -26.66 -7.27
N ILE A 19 -23.66 -25.77 -6.71
CA ILE A 19 -23.95 -25.63 -5.27
C ILE A 19 -25.32 -26.25 -4.98
N GLU A 20 -25.40 -27.04 -3.91
CA GLU A 20 -26.65 -27.58 -3.38
C GLU A 20 -27.28 -26.64 -2.34
N ARG A 21 -26.44 -26.07 -1.46
CA ARG A 21 -26.89 -25.18 -0.40
C ARG A 21 -25.85 -24.11 -0.11
N ALA A 22 -26.29 -22.87 0.10
CA ALA A 22 -25.45 -21.79 0.60
C ALA A 22 -26.23 -20.99 1.64
N VAL A 23 -25.67 -20.86 2.84
CA VAL A 23 -26.31 -20.19 3.99
C VAL A 23 -25.29 -19.30 4.69
N VAL A 24 -25.68 -18.08 5.03
CA VAL A 24 -24.94 -17.25 5.98
C VAL A 24 -25.50 -17.49 7.38
N ILE A 25 -24.61 -17.69 8.35
CA ILE A 25 -24.97 -17.92 9.74
C ILE A 25 -25.32 -16.56 10.37
N VAL A 26 -26.50 -16.47 10.96
CA VAL A 26 -27.00 -15.28 11.66
C VAL A 26 -27.11 -15.53 13.17
N ASP A 27 -27.07 -14.48 13.97
CA ASP A 27 -27.29 -14.52 15.41
C ASP A 27 -28.80 -14.58 15.76
N ASP A 28 -29.11 -14.64 17.06
CA ASP A 28 -30.48 -14.67 17.61
C ASP A 28 -31.33 -13.44 17.24
N ARG A 29 -30.69 -12.34 16.84
CA ARG A 29 -31.32 -11.10 16.39
C ARG A 29 -31.39 -10.99 14.86
N GLY A 30 -30.96 -12.03 14.15
CA GLY A 30 -30.93 -12.07 12.69
C GLY A 30 -29.74 -11.33 12.06
N ARG A 31 -28.73 -10.92 12.84
CA ARG A 31 -27.54 -10.24 12.34
C ARG A 31 -26.51 -11.23 11.83
N SER A 32 -25.82 -10.90 10.75
CA SER A 32 -24.76 -11.74 10.17
C SER A 32 -23.62 -11.96 11.16
N THR A 33 -23.23 -13.22 11.36
CA THR A 33 -22.05 -13.59 12.16
C THR A 33 -20.74 -13.47 11.38
N GLY A 34 -20.80 -13.14 10.09
CA GLY A 34 -19.65 -13.14 9.19
C GLY A 34 -19.16 -14.53 8.78
N LYS A 35 -19.86 -15.60 9.20
CA LYS A 35 -19.61 -16.98 8.80
C LYS A 35 -20.72 -17.50 7.90
N GLY A 36 -20.41 -18.48 7.07
CA GLY A 36 -21.38 -19.15 6.20
C GLY A 36 -20.97 -20.57 5.88
N ILE A 37 -21.95 -21.37 5.44
CA ILE A 37 -21.79 -22.75 5.02
C ILE A 37 -22.17 -22.85 3.55
N VAL A 38 -21.29 -23.47 2.77
CA VAL A 38 -21.54 -23.76 1.35
C VAL A 38 -21.35 -25.24 1.10
N GLU A 39 -22.38 -25.87 0.55
CA GLU A 39 -22.41 -27.28 0.17
C GLU A 39 -22.41 -27.39 -1.35
N PHE A 40 -21.41 -28.09 -1.87
CA PHE A 40 -21.29 -28.36 -3.29
C PHE A 40 -21.91 -29.71 -3.64
N ALA A 41 -22.48 -29.83 -4.84
CA ALA A 41 -23.02 -31.10 -5.33
C ALA A 41 -21.93 -32.16 -5.59
N SER A 42 -20.65 -31.78 -5.58
CA SER A 42 -19.55 -32.73 -5.76
C SER A 42 -18.32 -32.37 -4.93
N LYS A 43 -17.69 -33.39 -4.34
CA LYS A 43 -16.42 -33.25 -3.58
C LYS A 43 -15.29 -32.61 -4.39
N PRO A 44 -15.09 -32.90 -5.70
CA PRO A 44 -14.08 -32.22 -6.50
C PRO A 44 -14.31 -30.71 -6.63
N ALA A 45 -15.56 -30.25 -6.75
CA ALA A 45 -15.88 -28.83 -6.80
C ALA A 45 -15.52 -28.13 -5.48
N ALA A 46 -15.86 -28.74 -4.34
CA ALA A 46 -15.50 -28.22 -3.02
C ALA A 46 -13.98 -28.11 -2.83
N ARG A 47 -13.22 -29.14 -3.22
CA ARG A 47 -11.74 -29.13 -3.16
C ARG A 47 -11.15 -28.02 -4.01
N LYS A 48 -11.63 -27.86 -5.25
CA LYS A 48 -11.18 -26.80 -6.16
C LYS A 48 -11.45 -25.41 -5.58
N ALA A 49 -12.62 -25.20 -4.96
CA ALA A 49 -12.95 -23.94 -4.31
C ALA A 49 -12.01 -23.65 -3.14
N PHE A 50 -11.79 -24.65 -2.27
CA PHE A 50 -10.87 -24.55 -1.15
C PHE A 50 -9.44 -24.22 -1.62
N GLU A 51 -8.86 -25.00 -2.52
CA GLU A 51 -7.50 -24.77 -3.05
C GLU A 51 -7.33 -23.35 -3.62
N ARG A 52 -8.29 -22.90 -4.44
CA ARG A 52 -8.24 -21.56 -5.05
C ARG A 52 -8.37 -20.43 -4.03
N CYS A 53 -9.19 -20.59 -3.00
CA CYS A 53 -9.35 -19.59 -1.95
C CYS A 53 -8.23 -19.62 -0.90
N SER A 54 -7.51 -20.74 -0.78
CA SER A 54 -6.32 -20.85 0.06
C SER A 54 -5.09 -20.26 -0.62
N GLU A 55 -4.92 -20.45 -1.93
CA GLU A 55 -3.78 -19.90 -2.69
C GLU A 55 -3.97 -18.44 -3.10
N GLY A 56 -5.21 -18.05 -3.42
CA GLY A 56 -5.55 -16.73 -3.92
C GLY A 56 -6.30 -15.85 -2.92
N VAL A 57 -6.62 -14.64 -3.34
CA VAL A 57 -7.49 -13.71 -2.60
C VAL A 57 -8.84 -13.66 -3.29
N PHE A 58 -9.85 -14.27 -2.69
CA PHE A 58 -11.22 -14.25 -3.20
C PHE A 58 -12.06 -13.20 -2.48
N LEU A 59 -12.65 -12.26 -3.25
CA LEU A 59 -13.42 -11.12 -2.75
C LEU A 59 -14.87 -11.20 -3.24
N LEU A 60 -15.83 -10.90 -2.38
CA LEU A 60 -17.26 -10.91 -2.71
C LEU A 60 -17.88 -9.52 -2.83
N THR A 61 -17.24 -8.51 -2.22
CA THR A 61 -17.78 -7.16 -2.08
C THR A 61 -16.80 -6.12 -2.59
N THR A 62 -17.26 -4.87 -2.72
CA THR A 62 -16.41 -3.71 -3.00
C THR A 62 -15.34 -3.49 -1.93
N THR A 63 -15.65 -3.77 -0.67
CA THR A 63 -14.66 -3.78 0.41
C THR A 63 -13.74 -4.99 0.21
N PRO A 64 -12.39 -4.81 0.17
CA PRO A 64 -11.45 -5.88 -0.13
C PRO A 64 -11.19 -6.79 1.09
N ARG A 65 -12.27 -7.36 1.65
CA ARG A 65 -12.19 -8.37 2.71
C ARG A 65 -12.12 -9.77 2.09
N PRO A 66 -11.01 -10.52 2.27
CA PRO A 66 -10.86 -11.86 1.72
C PRO A 66 -11.83 -12.84 2.39
N VAL A 67 -12.37 -13.75 1.58
CA VAL A 67 -13.11 -14.91 2.08
C VAL A 67 -12.12 -15.99 2.51
N ILE A 68 -12.20 -16.38 3.77
CA ILE A 68 -11.44 -17.52 4.30
C ILE A 68 -12.33 -18.76 4.20
N VAL A 69 -11.82 -19.80 3.54
CA VAL A 69 -12.53 -21.06 3.35
C VAL A 69 -11.86 -22.14 4.17
N GLU A 70 -12.63 -22.80 5.03
CA GLU A 70 -12.19 -23.92 5.84
C GLU A 70 -13.10 -25.13 5.55
N PRO A 71 -12.56 -26.36 5.51
CA PRO A 71 -13.38 -27.56 5.41
C PRO A 71 -14.31 -27.65 6.62
N LEU A 72 -15.60 -27.82 6.39
CA LEU A 72 -16.57 -27.97 7.48
C LEU A 72 -16.37 -29.32 8.17
N GLU A 73 -16.10 -29.29 9.47
CA GLU A 73 -16.06 -30.49 10.31
C GLU A 73 -17.49 -31.03 10.47
N GLN A 74 -17.71 -32.27 10.02
CA GLN A 74 -18.99 -32.95 10.15
C GLN A 74 -19.01 -33.72 11.47
N LEU A 75 -19.72 -33.18 12.45
CA LEU A 75 -19.99 -33.82 13.73
C LEU A 75 -21.41 -34.35 13.70
N ASP A 76 -21.61 -35.59 14.15
CA ASP A 76 -22.94 -36.21 14.23
C ASP A 76 -23.71 -35.69 15.45
N ASP A 77 -24.82 -35.01 15.19
CA ASP A 77 -25.74 -34.45 16.19
C ASP A 77 -27.11 -35.18 16.22
N GLU A 78 -27.35 -36.13 15.32
CA GLU A 78 -28.63 -36.85 15.20
C GLU A 78 -28.59 -38.23 15.87
N ASP A 79 -27.59 -39.06 15.55
CA ASP A 79 -27.51 -40.44 16.06
C ASP A 79 -26.70 -40.52 17.37
N GLY A 80 -25.58 -39.79 17.42
CA GLY A 80 -24.69 -39.73 18.57
C GLY A 80 -24.10 -41.10 18.97
N LEU A 81 -23.77 -41.26 20.25
CA LEU A 81 -23.26 -42.53 20.79
C LEU A 81 -24.29 -43.19 21.73
N PRO A 82 -25.22 -44.01 21.19
CA PRO A 82 -26.23 -44.66 22.01
C PRO A 82 -25.64 -45.80 22.83
N GLU A 83 -26.23 -46.04 24.00
CA GLU A 83 -25.81 -47.07 24.97
C GLU A 83 -25.65 -48.47 24.34
N LYS A 84 -26.54 -48.83 23.42
CA LYS A 84 -26.52 -50.12 22.73
C LYS A 84 -25.28 -50.32 21.86
N LEU A 85 -24.66 -49.23 21.38
CA LEU A 85 -23.44 -49.23 20.58
C LEU A 85 -22.18 -48.96 21.43
N ALA A 86 -22.35 -48.60 22.71
CA ALA A 86 -21.23 -48.34 23.61
C ALA A 86 -20.43 -49.63 23.86
N GLN A 87 -19.10 -49.51 23.78
CA GLN A 87 -18.21 -50.64 23.97
C GLN A 87 -18.12 -51.02 25.45
N LYS A 88 -18.60 -52.22 25.80
CA LYS A 88 -18.66 -52.74 27.18
C LYS A 88 -17.32 -53.26 27.71
N ASN A 89 -16.28 -52.46 27.58
CA ASN A 89 -14.95 -52.77 28.10
C ASN A 89 -14.92 -52.69 29.64
N PRO A 90 -13.90 -53.27 30.32
CA PRO A 90 -13.77 -53.17 31.77
C PRO A 90 -13.79 -51.74 32.31
N MET A 91 -13.22 -50.77 31.59
CA MET A 91 -13.27 -49.35 31.94
C MET A 91 -14.70 -48.80 31.97
N TYR A 92 -15.52 -49.16 30.97
CA TYR A 92 -16.92 -48.74 30.90
C TYR A 92 -17.72 -49.26 32.10
N GLN A 93 -17.46 -50.49 32.55
CA GLN A 93 -18.15 -51.05 33.72
C GLN A 93 -17.72 -50.31 34.99
N LYS A 94 -16.41 -50.09 35.16
CA LYS A 94 -15.82 -49.39 36.31
C LYS A 94 -16.35 -47.96 36.47
N GLU A 95 -16.43 -47.19 35.38
CA GLU A 95 -16.93 -45.81 35.43
C GLU A 95 -18.41 -45.73 35.82
N ARG A 96 -19.19 -46.79 35.56
CA ARG A 96 -20.62 -46.86 35.86
C ARG A 96 -20.96 -47.43 37.23
N GLU A 97 -19.98 -47.96 37.95
CA GLU A 97 -20.17 -48.39 39.34
C GLU A 97 -20.65 -47.23 40.22
N THR A 98 -20.24 -46.00 39.89
CA THR A 98 -20.68 -44.82 40.63
C THR A 98 -21.70 -44.01 39.82
N PRO A 99 -22.93 -43.79 40.35
CA PRO A 99 -23.95 -43.05 39.62
C PRO A 99 -23.60 -41.56 39.49
N PRO A 100 -24.25 -40.85 38.54
CA PRO A 100 -24.16 -39.39 38.44
C PRO A 100 -24.53 -38.74 39.78
N ARG A 101 -23.65 -37.90 40.32
CA ARG A 101 -23.79 -37.28 41.64
C ARG A 101 -23.14 -35.91 41.67
N PHE A 102 -23.53 -35.08 42.63
CA PHE A 102 -22.78 -33.88 43.00
C PHE A 102 -21.75 -34.23 44.06
N ALA A 103 -20.48 -33.92 43.81
CA ALA A 103 -19.42 -34.10 44.80
C ALA A 103 -19.67 -33.16 46.00
N GLN A 104 -19.52 -33.68 47.22
CA GLN A 104 -19.72 -32.91 48.44
C GLN A 104 -18.47 -32.09 48.79
N HIS A 105 -18.66 -30.91 49.35
CA HIS A 105 -17.56 -30.07 49.84
C HIS A 105 -16.68 -30.82 50.84
N GLY A 106 -15.37 -30.59 50.79
CA GLY A 106 -14.40 -31.27 51.65
C GLY A 106 -14.03 -32.69 51.22
N THR A 107 -14.63 -33.23 50.16
CA THR A 107 -14.21 -34.50 49.55
C THR A 107 -13.08 -34.29 48.54
N PHE A 108 -12.23 -35.31 48.37
CA PHE A 108 -11.18 -35.29 47.33
C PHE A 108 -11.75 -35.05 45.92
N GLU A 109 -12.89 -35.68 45.60
CA GLU A 109 -13.57 -35.52 44.31
C GLU A 109 -13.94 -34.06 44.05
N TYR A 110 -14.49 -33.38 45.06
CA TYR A 110 -14.88 -31.98 44.94
C TYR A 110 -13.66 -31.07 44.74
N GLU A 111 -12.63 -31.21 45.58
CA GLU A 111 -11.42 -30.38 45.51
C GLU A 111 -10.70 -30.56 44.16
N TYR A 112 -10.59 -31.80 43.66
CA TYR A 112 -9.97 -32.06 42.37
C TYR A 112 -10.82 -31.51 41.21
N SER A 113 -12.14 -31.69 41.26
CA SER A 113 -13.06 -31.16 40.24
C SER A 113 -13.07 -29.63 40.20
N GLN A 114 -12.94 -28.97 41.35
CA GLN A 114 -12.83 -27.51 41.42
C GLN A 114 -11.54 -27.00 40.76
N ARG A 115 -10.40 -27.67 40.98
CA ARG A 115 -9.16 -27.34 40.28
C ARG A 115 -9.29 -27.52 38.77
N TRP A 116 -9.98 -28.58 38.32
CA TRP A 116 -10.23 -28.82 36.91
C TRP A 116 -11.10 -27.72 36.29
N LYS A 117 -12.19 -27.31 36.97
CA LYS A 117 -13.00 -26.15 36.57
C LYS A 117 -12.21 -24.85 36.51
N SER A 118 -11.27 -24.64 37.43
CA SER A 118 -10.40 -23.45 37.40
C SER A 118 -9.47 -23.44 36.19
N LEU A 119 -9.06 -24.61 35.67
CA LEU A 119 -8.26 -24.70 34.45
C LEU A 119 -9.11 -24.42 33.21
N ASP A 120 -10.32 -24.97 33.15
CA ASP A 120 -11.28 -24.69 32.07
C ASP A 120 -11.65 -23.20 31.98
N GLU A 121 -11.89 -22.56 33.12
CA GLU A 121 -12.16 -21.11 33.18
C GLU A 121 -10.93 -20.29 32.72
N MET A 122 -9.72 -20.72 33.09
CA MET A 122 -8.49 -20.07 32.62
C MET A 122 -8.30 -20.24 31.10
N GLU A 123 -8.55 -21.43 30.56
CA GLU A 123 -8.51 -21.71 29.12
C GLU A 123 -9.51 -20.81 28.37
N LYS A 124 -10.74 -20.72 28.88
CA LYS A 124 -11.78 -19.86 28.32
C LYS A 124 -11.35 -18.39 28.31
N GLN A 125 -10.83 -17.88 29.42
CA GLN A 125 -10.33 -16.50 29.51
C GLN A 125 -9.20 -16.24 28.51
N GLN A 126 -8.26 -17.17 28.36
CA GLN A 126 -7.19 -17.03 27.38
C GLN A 126 -7.73 -17.01 25.95
N ARG A 127 -8.66 -17.90 25.62
CA ARG A 127 -9.28 -17.97 24.28
C ARG A 127 -10.04 -16.68 23.95
N GLU A 128 -10.86 -16.19 24.88
CA GLU A 128 -11.59 -14.93 24.71
C GLU A 128 -10.65 -13.72 24.58
N GLN A 129 -9.57 -13.69 25.36
CA GLN A 129 -8.58 -12.62 25.26
C GLN A 129 -7.88 -12.62 23.90
N VAL A 130 -7.48 -13.80 23.40
CA VAL A 130 -6.88 -13.93 22.06
C VAL A 130 -7.89 -13.53 20.98
N GLU A 131 -9.13 -14.01 21.05
CA GLU A 131 -10.18 -13.68 20.10
C GLU A 131 -10.43 -12.17 20.04
N LYS A 132 -10.52 -11.51 21.21
CA LYS A 132 -10.65 -10.05 21.30
C LYS A 132 -9.45 -9.33 20.68
N ASN A 133 -8.24 -9.72 21.04
CA ASN A 133 -7.02 -9.10 20.49
C ASN A 133 -6.95 -9.23 18.96
N MET A 134 -7.32 -10.40 18.43
CA MET A 134 -7.35 -10.63 16.98
C MET A 134 -8.46 -9.83 16.29
N LYS A 135 -9.61 -9.67 16.95
CA LYS A 135 -10.70 -8.81 16.45
C LYS A 135 -10.26 -7.34 16.41
N ASP A 136 -9.72 -6.82 17.51
CA ASP A 136 -9.27 -5.42 17.60
C ASP A 136 -8.17 -5.13 16.54
N ALA A 137 -7.27 -6.09 16.28
CA ALA A 137 -6.27 -5.97 15.22
C ALA A 137 -6.89 -5.93 13.81
N LYS A 138 -7.92 -6.72 13.54
CA LYS A 138 -8.65 -6.71 12.26
C LYS A 138 -9.42 -5.41 12.07
N ASP A 139 -10.11 -4.94 13.10
CA ASP A 139 -10.87 -3.68 13.07
C ASP A 139 -9.92 -2.48 12.85
N LYS A 140 -8.73 -2.51 13.47
CA LYS A 140 -7.69 -1.51 13.22
C LYS A 140 -7.19 -1.53 11.78
N LEU A 141 -6.91 -2.69 11.22
CA LEU A 141 -6.48 -2.84 9.82
C LEU A 141 -7.54 -2.31 8.85
N GLU A 142 -8.82 -2.53 9.16
CA GLU A 142 -9.92 -1.99 8.36
C GLU A 142 -9.97 -0.47 8.41
N SER A 143 -9.79 0.14 9.59
CA SER A 143 -9.69 1.59 9.72
C SER A 143 -8.53 2.16 8.90
N GLU A 144 -7.35 1.54 8.96
CA GLU A 144 -6.19 1.96 8.18
C GLU A 144 -6.43 1.85 6.66
N MET A 145 -7.17 0.83 6.23
CA MET A 145 -7.56 0.65 4.82
C MET A 145 -8.55 1.73 4.36
N GLU A 146 -9.55 2.07 5.18
CA GLU A 146 -10.50 3.14 4.86
C GLU A 146 -9.80 4.50 4.71
N ASP A 147 -8.86 4.80 5.62
CA ASP A 147 -8.04 6.01 5.56
C ASP A 147 -7.19 6.06 4.28
N ALA A 148 -6.50 4.96 3.95
CA ALA A 148 -5.70 4.87 2.73
C ALA A 148 -6.55 4.99 1.45
N TYR A 149 -7.78 4.44 1.45
CA TYR A 149 -8.70 4.56 0.34
C TYR A 149 -9.16 6.02 0.14
N HIS A 150 -9.51 6.71 1.21
CA HIS A 150 -9.88 8.13 1.16
C HIS A 150 -8.71 9.01 0.70
N GLU A 151 -7.51 8.75 1.19
CA GLU A 151 -6.30 9.46 0.74
C GLU A 151 -6.05 9.22 -0.76
N HIS A 152 -6.14 7.98 -1.21
CA HIS A 152 -5.97 7.65 -2.63
C HIS A 152 -7.00 8.34 -3.52
N GLN A 153 -8.28 8.34 -3.11
CA GLN A 153 -9.32 9.07 -3.83
C GLN A 153 -9.08 10.57 -3.85
N ALA A 154 -8.67 11.16 -2.72
CA ALA A 154 -8.35 12.57 -2.64
C ALA A 154 -7.18 12.93 -3.56
N ASN A 155 -6.13 12.11 -3.59
CA ASN A 155 -4.96 12.29 -4.46
C ASN A 155 -5.33 12.20 -5.94
N LEU A 156 -6.16 11.22 -6.34
CA LEU A 156 -6.67 11.12 -7.71
C LEU A 156 -7.45 12.37 -8.14
N LEU A 157 -8.30 12.89 -7.25
CA LEU A 157 -9.06 14.12 -7.52
C LEU A 157 -8.15 15.36 -7.57
N GLN A 158 -7.13 15.42 -6.72
CA GLN A 158 -6.15 16.51 -6.73
C GLN A 158 -5.30 16.50 -8.01
N LEU A 159 -4.82 15.34 -8.44
CA LEU A 159 -4.08 15.18 -9.70
C LEU A 159 -4.92 15.64 -10.88
N ARG A 160 -6.19 15.23 -10.96
CA ARG A 160 -7.09 15.67 -12.02
C ARG A 160 -7.28 17.19 -12.04
N ARG A 161 -7.43 17.82 -10.87
CA ARG A 161 -7.51 19.30 -10.79
C ARG A 161 -6.23 19.98 -11.24
N MET A 162 -5.07 19.41 -10.87
CA MET A 162 -3.77 19.95 -11.27
C MET A 162 -3.57 19.82 -12.79
N GLU A 163 -3.95 18.70 -13.39
CA GLU A 163 -3.93 18.49 -14.84
C GLU A 163 -4.87 19.45 -15.58
N GLU A 164 -6.09 19.66 -15.06
CA GLU A 164 -7.05 20.61 -15.62
C GLU A 164 -6.50 22.05 -15.59
N LEU A 165 -5.90 22.46 -14.47
CA LEU A 165 -5.24 23.76 -14.34
C LEU A 165 -4.04 23.89 -15.29
N HIS A 166 -3.20 22.86 -15.37
CA HIS A 166 -2.05 22.85 -16.28
C HIS A 166 -2.50 22.97 -17.74
N ASN A 167 -3.58 22.30 -18.13
CA ASN A 167 -4.12 22.36 -19.49
C ASN A 167 -4.68 23.76 -19.81
N GLN A 168 -5.38 24.39 -18.86
CA GLN A 168 -5.83 25.78 -19.00
C GLN A 168 -4.67 26.76 -19.14
N GLU A 169 -3.61 26.59 -18.35
CA GLU A 169 -2.40 27.42 -18.43
C GLU A 169 -1.71 27.27 -19.79
N MET A 170 -1.57 26.03 -20.28
CA MET A 170 -1.04 25.73 -21.61
C MET A 170 -1.87 26.38 -22.73
N GLN A 171 -3.20 26.34 -22.61
CA GLN A 171 -4.11 26.95 -23.58
C GLN A 171 -3.99 28.47 -23.58
N LYS A 172 -3.97 29.09 -22.39
CA LYS A 172 -3.76 30.54 -22.22
C LYS A 172 -2.39 30.99 -22.76
N ARG A 173 -1.34 30.17 -22.57
CA ARG A 173 0.00 30.43 -23.12
C ARG A 173 0.01 30.38 -24.65
N LYS A 174 -0.68 29.41 -25.26
CA LYS A 174 -0.85 29.34 -26.72
C LYS A 174 -1.64 30.53 -27.27
N GLU A 175 -2.72 30.93 -26.62
CA GLU A 175 -3.50 32.12 -27.00
C GLU A 175 -2.67 33.40 -26.92
N MET A 176 -1.86 33.55 -25.86
CA MET A 176 -0.96 34.68 -25.71
C MET A 176 0.11 34.71 -26.81
N GLN A 177 0.67 33.55 -27.16
CA GLN A 177 1.63 33.44 -28.27
C GLN A 177 1.01 33.81 -29.62
N LEU A 178 -0.18 33.29 -29.92
CA LEU A 178 -0.93 33.64 -31.14
C LEU A 178 -1.21 35.14 -31.21
N ARG A 179 -1.62 35.76 -30.09
CA ARG A 179 -1.88 37.21 -30.03
C ARG A 179 -0.60 38.03 -30.24
N GLN A 180 0.53 37.61 -29.69
CA GLN A 180 1.82 38.26 -29.93
C GLN A 180 2.28 38.12 -31.39
N GLU A 181 2.05 36.96 -32.01
CA GLU A 181 2.37 36.73 -33.42
C GLU A 181 1.47 37.56 -34.34
N GLU A 182 0.17 37.67 -34.04
CA GLU A 182 -0.76 38.53 -34.78
C GLU A 182 -0.40 40.03 -34.64
N GLU A 183 -0.01 40.49 -33.45
CA GLU A 183 0.52 41.85 -33.26
C GLU A 183 1.79 42.09 -34.06
N ARG A 184 2.73 41.13 -34.07
CA ARG A 184 3.97 41.25 -34.84
C ARG A 184 3.67 41.31 -36.33
N ARG A 185 2.79 40.44 -36.81
CA ARG A 185 2.34 40.40 -38.20
C ARG A 185 1.63 41.70 -38.61
N ARG A 186 0.76 42.26 -37.78
CA ARG A 186 0.14 43.58 -38.03
C ARG A 186 1.18 44.69 -38.12
N ARG A 187 2.19 44.72 -37.23
CA ARG A 187 3.28 45.72 -37.29
C ARG A 187 4.14 45.56 -38.54
N GLU A 188 4.40 44.32 -38.97
CA GLU A 188 5.10 44.02 -40.22
C GLU A 188 4.29 44.45 -41.45
N GLU A 189 2.99 44.16 -41.47
CA GLU A 189 2.06 44.60 -42.53
C GLU A 189 1.94 46.15 -42.58
N GLU A 190 1.86 46.83 -41.43
CA GLU A 190 1.87 48.31 -41.35
C GLU A 190 3.20 48.91 -41.83
N MET A 191 4.36 48.31 -41.47
CA MET A 191 5.66 48.74 -42.00
C MET A 191 5.76 48.53 -43.50
N MET A 192 5.27 47.39 -44.02
CA MET A 192 5.22 47.10 -45.45
C MET A 192 4.36 48.11 -46.19
N ILE A 193 3.16 48.44 -45.68
CA ILE A 193 2.30 49.47 -46.28
C ILE A 193 3.02 50.82 -46.29
N ARG A 194 3.64 51.21 -45.18
CA ARG A 194 4.37 52.49 -45.08
C ARG A 194 5.58 52.54 -46.01
N GLN A 195 6.28 51.42 -46.20
CA GLN A 195 7.37 51.29 -47.14
C GLN A 195 6.88 51.38 -48.59
N HIS A 196 5.76 50.71 -48.90
CA HIS A 196 5.14 50.72 -50.21
C HIS A 196 4.54 52.10 -50.56
N GLU A 197 4.01 52.84 -49.57
CA GLU A 197 3.61 54.23 -49.69
C GLU A 197 4.81 55.15 -49.94
N MET A 198 5.93 54.94 -49.23
CA MET A 198 7.16 55.70 -49.43
C MET A 198 7.78 55.42 -50.81
N GLU A 199 7.73 54.17 -51.28
CA GLU A 199 8.11 53.79 -52.65
C GLU A 199 7.18 54.38 -53.71
N GLU A 200 5.87 54.35 -53.52
CA GLU A 200 4.89 55.01 -54.41
C GLU A 200 5.12 56.53 -54.44
N GLN A 201 5.43 57.16 -53.29
CA GLN A 201 5.74 58.58 -53.19
C GLN A 201 7.07 58.93 -53.89
N MET A 202 8.07 58.06 -53.79
CA MET A 202 9.31 58.15 -54.56
C MET A 202 9.09 57.88 -56.06
N ARG A 203 8.14 57.02 -56.43
CA ARG A 203 7.77 56.78 -57.84
C ARG A 203 7.04 57.97 -58.43
N ARG A 204 6.14 58.61 -57.67
CA ARG A 204 5.50 59.87 -58.04
C ARG A 204 6.48 61.04 -58.14
N GLN A 205 7.43 61.15 -57.22
CA GLN A 205 8.53 62.13 -57.34
C GLN A 205 9.45 61.83 -58.53
N ARG A 206 9.73 60.55 -58.84
CA ARG A 206 10.46 60.18 -60.05
C ARG A 206 9.67 60.48 -61.31
N GLU A 207 8.36 60.27 -61.34
CA GLU A 207 7.48 60.59 -62.47
C GLU A 207 7.37 62.12 -62.67
N GLU A 208 7.31 62.93 -61.60
CA GLU A 208 7.41 64.39 -61.65
C GLU A 208 8.81 64.89 -62.04
N SER A 209 9.88 64.17 -61.66
CA SER A 209 11.26 64.50 -62.03
C SER A 209 11.60 64.10 -63.47
N TYR A 210 11.12 62.95 -63.95
CA TYR A 210 11.28 62.52 -65.35
C TYR A 210 10.44 63.36 -66.32
N SER A 211 9.26 63.83 -65.91
CA SER A 211 8.45 64.74 -66.73
C SER A 211 9.04 66.16 -66.82
N ARG A 212 10.01 66.51 -65.97
CA ARG A 212 10.69 67.83 -65.98
C ARG A 212 12.10 67.80 -66.57
N MET A 213 12.68 66.61 -66.81
CA MET A 213 14.07 66.46 -67.29
C MET A 213 14.17 65.87 -68.71
N GLY A 214 13.13 66.01 -69.52
CA GLY A 214 13.11 65.61 -70.94
C GLY A 214 13.91 66.49 -71.90
N TYR A 215 14.90 67.25 -71.43
CA TYR A 215 15.87 67.98 -72.27
C TYR A 215 17.15 68.18 -71.46
N ILE A 216 18.19 67.38 -71.73
CA ILE A 216 19.59 67.83 -71.75
C ILE A 216 20.44 66.78 -72.49
N ASP A 217 21.30 67.32 -73.34
CA ASP A 217 22.13 66.77 -74.40
C ASP A 217 23.25 65.81 -73.93
N PRO A 218 23.77 64.87 -74.77
CA PRO A 218 24.67 63.78 -74.37
C PRO A 218 26.14 64.15 -74.06
N ARG A 219 26.47 65.39 -73.71
CA ARG A 219 27.86 65.90 -73.72
C ARG A 219 28.51 66.32 -72.40
N GLU A 220 27.90 66.04 -71.24
CA GLU A 220 28.53 66.38 -69.94
C GLU A 220 28.48 65.23 -68.93
N ARG A 221 29.01 64.06 -69.33
CA ARG A 221 29.28 62.94 -68.42
C ARG A 221 30.71 62.94 -67.86
N ASP A 222 31.34 64.11 -67.77
CA ASP A 222 32.68 64.25 -67.21
C ASP A 222 32.73 65.41 -66.22
N MET A 223 33.39 65.16 -65.09
CA MET A 223 33.71 66.12 -64.01
C MET A 223 32.64 66.41 -62.95
N ARG A 224 32.27 65.40 -62.16
CA ARG A 224 32.14 65.63 -60.70
C ARG A 224 32.38 64.35 -59.87
N MET A 225 33.56 64.33 -59.27
CA MET A 225 34.00 63.56 -58.10
C MET A 225 34.31 62.07 -58.27
N GLY A 226 35.58 61.83 -58.64
CA GLY A 226 36.36 60.76 -58.05
C GLY A 226 37.29 61.29 -56.94
N GLY A 227 37.59 60.43 -55.96
CA GLY A 227 38.69 60.53 -54.98
C GLY A 227 38.27 61.03 -53.58
N GLY A 228 38.55 60.36 -52.45
CA GLY A 228 39.30 59.13 -52.17
C GLY A 228 39.53 58.98 -50.65
N GLY A 229 39.79 57.73 -50.21
CA GLY A 229 40.44 57.34 -48.94
C GLY A 229 39.50 56.78 -47.84
N ALA A 230 39.76 55.66 -47.16
CA ALA A 230 40.84 54.68 -47.22
C ALA A 230 40.49 53.43 -46.35
N MET A 231 41.12 52.29 -46.69
CA MET A 231 41.40 51.07 -45.89
C MET A 231 40.20 50.17 -45.50
N ASN A 232 40.22 48.84 -45.60
CA ASN A 232 41.31 47.87 -45.81
C ASN A 232 40.74 46.60 -46.46
N MET A 233 41.47 46.08 -47.45
CA MET A 233 41.22 44.82 -48.15
C MET A 233 42.29 43.85 -47.67
N GLY A 234 41.88 42.70 -47.13
CA GLY A 234 42.76 41.60 -46.74
C GLY A 234 42.26 40.34 -47.43
N ASP A 235 42.91 40.04 -48.55
CA ASP A 235 42.60 39.09 -49.62
C ASP A 235 42.98 37.62 -49.23
N PRO A 236 42.90 36.62 -50.14
CA PRO A 236 42.29 35.33 -49.83
C PRO A 236 43.22 34.12 -50.09
N TYR A 237 42.63 32.93 -49.96
CA TYR A 237 43.09 31.61 -50.42
C TYR A 237 44.23 30.90 -49.67
N GLY A 238 43.93 29.67 -49.22
CA GLY A 238 44.92 28.60 -49.21
C GLY A 238 44.87 27.61 -48.04
N SER A 239 43.97 26.62 -48.14
CA SER A 239 44.18 25.18 -47.85
C SER A 239 44.91 24.71 -46.58
N GLY A 240 44.28 23.79 -45.83
CA GLY A 240 45.02 22.69 -45.20
C GLY A 240 44.44 22.08 -43.93
N GLY A 241 43.56 21.07 -44.08
CA GLY A 241 43.41 19.91 -43.16
C GLY A 241 42.93 20.18 -41.71
N GLN A 242 42.39 19.25 -40.93
CA GLN A 242 41.96 17.85 -41.03
C GLN A 242 40.95 17.65 -39.87
N LYS A 243 39.78 17.10 -40.17
CA LYS A 243 39.11 15.95 -39.52
C LYS A 243 39.30 15.73 -38.00
N PHE A 244 38.14 15.72 -37.31
CA PHE A 244 37.69 14.87 -36.18
C PHE A 244 38.45 13.52 -36.01
N PRO A 245 38.39 12.77 -34.88
CA PRO A 245 37.14 12.04 -34.53
C PRO A 245 37.03 11.59 -33.02
N PRO A 246 36.26 10.54 -32.62
CA PRO A 246 35.38 10.59 -31.45
C PRO A 246 35.61 9.37 -30.49
N LEU A 247 34.63 9.11 -29.60
CA LEU A 247 34.19 7.80 -29.09
C LEU A 247 35.18 6.91 -28.28
N GLY A 248 34.73 6.52 -27.07
CA GLY A 248 34.77 5.13 -26.64
C GLY A 248 35.85 4.72 -25.61
N GLY A 249 35.35 4.17 -24.49
CA GLY A 249 35.79 2.85 -24.03
C GLY A 249 37.05 2.74 -23.16
N GLY A 250 36.83 2.42 -21.88
CA GLY A 250 37.39 1.17 -21.33
C GLY A 250 38.72 1.24 -20.58
N GLY A 251 38.67 0.75 -19.33
CA GLY A 251 39.80 0.17 -18.59
C GLY A 251 40.75 1.20 -17.98
N GLY A 252 41.14 1.14 -16.72
CA GLY A 252 41.08 0.08 -15.72
C GLY A 252 42.23 0.31 -14.74
N ILE A 253 42.12 -0.32 -13.56
CA ILE A 253 43.21 -0.55 -12.59
C ILE A 253 43.58 0.74 -11.80
N GLY A 254 43.43 0.86 -10.49
CA GLY A 254 43.35 -0.15 -9.43
C GLY A 254 44.43 0.18 -8.39
N TYR A 255 44.02 0.56 -7.18
CA TYR A 255 44.67 0.29 -5.88
C TYR A 255 43.77 0.87 -4.78
N GLU A 256 43.20 0.00 -3.92
CA GLU A 256 43.52 -0.11 -2.49
C GLU A 256 43.11 1.15 -1.68
N ALA A 257 42.26 1.14 -0.65
CA ALA A 257 41.84 0.10 0.27
C ALA A 257 40.50 0.49 0.96
N ASN A 258 39.69 -0.52 1.26
CA ASN A 258 38.62 -0.53 2.27
C ASN A 258 39.26 -0.79 3.68
N PRO A 259 38.57 -0.92 4.83
CA PRO A 259 37.20 -0.57 5.25
C PRO A 259 37.13 0.16 6.62
N GLY A 260 35.94 0.69 6.95
CA GLY A 260 35.34 0.36 8.26
C GLY A 260 34.97 1.47 9.24
N VAL A 261 33.64 1.58 9.46
CA VAL A 261 32.89 1.88 10.70
C VAL A 261 32.94 3.27 11.39
N PRO A 262 31.84 3.69 12.05
CA PRO A 262 31.44 5.09 12.30
C PRO A 262 31.83 5.59 13.70
N PRO A 263 31.43 6.81 14.09
CA PRO A 263 30.99 7.00 15.47
C PRO A 263 29.75 7.87 15.67
N ALA A 264 28.98 7.47 16.67
CA ALA A 264 27.99 8.28 17.37
C ALA A 264 28.62 8.99 18.59
N THR A 265 27.83 9.90 19.19
CA THR A 265 27.95 10.56 20.50
C THR A 265 28.79 11.84 20.57
N MET A 266 28.11 12.97 20.81
CA MET A 266 28.52 13.96 21.81
C MET A 266 27.30 14.69 22.39
N SER A 267 27.34 14.72 23.72
CA SER A 267 26.54 15.40 24.74
C SER A 267 26.45 16.92 24.58
N GLY A 268 25.40 17.54 25.15
CA GLY A 268 25.33 18.99 25.34
C GLY A 268 24.10 19.43 26.15
N SER A 269 24.23 19.45 27.48
CA SER A 269 23.29 20.06 28.43
C SER A 269 23.55 21.57 28.55
N MET A 270 22.50 22.41 28.51
CA MET A 270 22.52 23.76 29.09
C MET A 270 21.14 24.18 29.62
N MET A 271 21.10 24.49 30.93
CA MET A 271 20.19 25.37 31.71
C MET A 271 18.66 25.14 31.62
N GLY A 272 17.87 24.96 32.69
CA GLY A 272 18.01 25.44 34.06
C GLY A 272 17.10 26.67 34.29
N SER A 273 15.86 26.46 34.75
CA SER A 273 15.10 27.45 35.54
C SER A 273 13.87 26.82 36.21
N ASP A 274 13.94 26.78 37.53
CA ASP A 274 12.88 26.49 38.48
C ASP A 274 11.75 27.54 38.45
N MET A 275 10.50 27.08 38.54
CA MET A 275 9.39 27.86 39.12
C MET A 275 8.52 26.91 39.96
N ARG A 276 8.74 27.00 41.27
CA ARG A 276 7.86 26.50 42.33
C ARG A 276 6.47 27.11 42.22
N THR A 277 5.44 26.33 42.54
CA THR A 277 4.27 26.82 43.27
C THR A 277 3.83 25.74 44.27
N GLU A 278 4.01 26.04 45.55
CA GLU A 278 3.38 25.33 46.66
C GLU A 278 1.91 25.74 46.77
N ARG A 279 1.01 24.78 47.04
CA ARG A 279 -0.16 25.04 47.86
C ARG A 279 -0.57 23.80 48.67
N PHE A 280 -0.27 23.92 49.97
CA PHE A 280 -0.77 23.27 51.18
C PHE A 280 -2.06 22.43 51.15
N GLY A 281 -2.05 21.37 51.97
CA GLY A 281 -3.22 20.68 52.56
C GLY A 281 -2.91 19.22 52.98
N GLN A 282 -2.08 18.98 53.99
CA GLN A 282 -2.47 18.54 55.36
C GLN A 282 -3.26 17.20 55.36
N GLY A 283 -2.62 16.03 55.56
CA GLY A 283 -2.36 15.36 56.86
C GLY A 283 -3.25 14.10 56.97
N GLY A 284 -2.91 12.93 57.50
CA GLY A 284 -1.73 12.34 58.13
C GLY A 284 -2.05 10.87 58.54
N ALA A 285 -1.02 10.18 59.06
CA ALA A 285 -1.01 8.86 59.76
C ALA A 285 -0.86 7.56 58.92
N GLY A 286 0.33 6.93 59.00
CA GLY A 286 0.65 5.56 58.52
C GLY A 286 0.37 4.48 59.60
N PRO A 287 1.22 3.43 59.79
CA PRO A 287 2.07 2.67 58.85
C PRO A 287 2.01 1.12 59.08
N VAL A 288 2.34 0.28 58.08
CA VAL A 288 2.93 -1.09 58.25
C VAL A 288 3.66 -1.43 56.93
N GLY A 289 4.99 -1.44 56.85
CA GLY A 289 5.87 -2.63 57.03
C GLY A 289 5.79 -3.58 55.81
N GLY A 290 6.82 -3.93 55.04
CA GLY A 290 8.25 -3.65 55.04
C GLY A 290 8.94 -4.48 53.93
N GLN A 291 10.25 -4.26 53.79
CA GLN A 291 11.27 -5.10 53.12
C GLN A 291 11.41 -5.00 51.59
N GLY A 292 12.63 -4.60 51.19
CA GLY A 292 13.07 -4.31 49.82
C GLY A 292 13.59 -5.53 49.04
N PRO A 293 14.14 -5.32 47.84
CA PRO A 293 14.40 -6.40 46.89
C PRO A 293 15.81 -6.97 47.04
N ARG A 294 15.91 -8.30 47.05
CA ARG A 294 17.17 -9.05 46.88
C ARG A 294 17.19 -9.73 45.53
N GLY A 295 18.24 -9.46 44.76
CA GLY A 295 18.61 -10.20 43.56
C GLY A 295 19.40 -11.48 43.89
N MET A 296 19.34 -12.44 42.96
CA MET A 296 20.27 -13.56 42.66
C MET A 296 19.56 -14.37 41.54
N GLY A 297 20.06 -14.47 40.30
CA GLY A 297 21.09 -15.42 39.86
C GLY A 297 20.44 -16.71 39.27
N PRO A 298 20.74 -17.14 38.02
CA PRO A 298 20.04 -18.25 37.36
C PRO A 298 20.70 -19.61 37.63
N GLY A 299 19.88 -20.63 37.91
CA GLY A 299 20.32 -22.01 38.11
C GLY A 299 19.37 -23.02 37.49
N THR A 300 19.82 -23.67 36.42
CA THR A 300 19.27 -24.89 35.81
C THR A 300 19.46 -26.10 36.72
N PRO A 301 18.66 -27.17 36.52
CA PRO A 301 19.29 -28.49 36.48
C PRO A 301 18.82 -29.39 35.33
N ALA A 302 19.84 -29.96 34.68
CA ALA A 302 19.99 -31.35 34.25
C ALA A 302 18.86 -32.03 33.46
N GLY A 303 19.13 -32.22 32.17
CA GLY A 303 18.45 -33.19 31.32
C GLY A 303 18.86 -34.64 31.62
N TYR A 304 17.87 -35.52 31.50
CA TYR A 304 18.05 -36.95 31.23
C TYR A 304 17.34 -37.26 29.91
N GLY A 305 18.10 -37.28 28.83
CA GLY A 305 17.69 -37.93 27.58
C GLY A 305 18.20 -39.37 27.59
N ARG A 306 17.28 -40.34 27.68
CA ARG A 306 17.54 -41.72 27.30
C ARG A 306 16.51 -42.17 26.26
N GLY A 307 17.03 -42.51 25.09
CA GLY A 307 16.59 -43.60 24.21
C GLY A 307 15.11 -43.70 23.89
N ARG A 308 14.70 -43.06 22.79
CA ARG A 308 13.48 -43.44 22.06
C ARG A 308 13.85 -44.60 21.14
N GLU A 309 13.59 -45.83 21.57
CA GLU A 309 13.59 -47.00 20.69
C GLU A 309 12.41 -46.90 19.73
N GLU A 310 12.71 -47.08 18.45
CA GLU A 310 11.77 -47.17 17.34
C GLU A 310 10.94 -48.47 17.47
N TYR A 311 9.62 -48.33 17.42
CA TYR A 311 8.71 -49.46 17.20
C TYR A 311 7.92 -49.19 15.91
N GLU A 312 8.40 -49.77 14.81
CA GLU A 312 7.66 -49.89 13.55
C GLU A 312 6.53 -50.93 13.72
N GLY A 313 5.29 -50.43 13.76
CA GLY A 313 4.08 -51.26 13.70
C GLY A 313 3.56 -51.43 12.26
N PRO A 314 2.91 -52.56 11.93
CA PRO A 314 2.75 -53.01 10.55
C PRO A 314 1.70 -52.24 9.74
N ASN A 315 2.15 -51.87 8.55
CA ASN A 315 1.46 -51.26 7.41
C ASN A 315 0.08 -51.89 7.12
N LYS A 316 -1.00 -51.09 7.19
CA LYS A 316 -2.33 -51.48 6.67
C LYS A 316 -2.69 -50.62 5.46
N LYS A 317 -2.78 -51.29 4.31
CA LYS A 317 -3.13 -50.75 3.00
C LYS A 317 -4.53 -50.09 2.99
N PRO A 318 -4.76 -49.04 2.19
CA PRO A 318 -6.08 -48.47 2.00
C PRO A 318 -6.96 -49.41 1.14
N ARG A 319 -8.20 -49.62 1.58
CA ARG A 319 -9.26 -50.19 0.73
C ARG A 319 -9.94 -49.04 -0.03
N PHE A 320 -10.13 -49.27 -1.32
CA PHE A 320 -10.91 -48.47 -2.26
C PHE A 320 -12.35 -48.26 -1.78
#